data_AF-A0A382JVW0-F1
#
_entry.id   AF-A0A382JVW0-F1
#
_cell.length_a   1.000
_cell.length_b   1.000
_cell.length_c   1.000
_cell.angle_alpha   90.00
_cell.angle_beta   90.00
_cell.angle_gamma   90.00
#
_symmetry.space_group_name_H-M   'P 1'
#
loop_
_entity.id
_entity.type
_entity.pdbx_description
1 polymer ?
#
loop_
_entity_poly.entity_id
_entity_poly.type
_entity_poly.pdbx_seq_one_letter_code
_entity_poly.pdbx_strand_id
1 'polypeptide(L)'
;MATLAEIRAKLKEQENRSSGGSGGDNAIYPFWNLKEGESATIRFLPDGDENNTFFWQERLMIKLPFAGVKGESDSRPVQVQVPCMEMYGETCNVLSEVRGWFKDKNLEDMGRKYWKKRSYVFQGFVTDNPLKEDATPENPIRRFIIGPQIFQIIKGALMDPDMNELPTDYTAGVDFRISKTSKGGYADYSTST
;
A
#
# COMPACT_ATOMS: atom_id res chain seq x y z
N MET A 1 -20.16 -30.69 20.52
CA MET A 1 -20.17 -30.21 19.13
C MET A 1 -20.06 -28.70 19.17
N ALA A 2 -19.17 -28.11 18.39
CA ALA A 2 -19.04 -26.65 18.36
C ALA A 2 -20.34 -26.02 17.86
N THR A 3 -20.80 -24.97 18.54
CA THR A 3 -22.00 -24.24 18.16
C THR A 3 -21.73 -23.39 16.91
N LEU A 4 -22.78 -23.05 16.16
CA LEU A 4 -22.69 -22.16 15.00
C LEU A 4 -22.07 -20.79 15.34
N ALA A 5 -22.23 -20.33 16.59
CA ALA A 5 -21.59 -19.12 17.11
C ALA A 5 -20.07 -19.29 17.27
N GLU A 6 -19.61 -20.43 17.79
CA GLU A 6 -18.18 -20.75 17.93
C GLU A 6 -17.50 -20.97 16.58
N ILE A 7 -18.21 -21.55 15.60
CA ILE A 7 -17.70 -21.71 14.22
C ILE A 7 -17.56 -20.33 13.55
N ARG A 8 -18.54 -19.43 13.69
CA ARG A 8 -18.45 -18.06 13.17
C ARG A 8 -17.36 -17.24 13.88
N ALA A 9 -17.22 -17.40 15.19
CA ALA A 9 -16.16 -16.75 15.95
C ALA A 9 -14.78 -17.23 15.47
N LYS A 10 -14.59 -18.54 15.30
CA LYS A 10 -13.34 -19.10 14.75
C LYS A 10 -13.09 -18.66 13.31
N LEU A 11 -14.10 -18.63 12.44
CA LEU A 11 -13.94 -18.15 11.06
C LEU A 11 -13.55 -16.67 11.02
N LYS A 12 -14.15 -15.83 11.87
CA LYS A 12 -13.82 -14.40 11.99
C LYS A 12 -12.43 -14.17 12.58
N GLU A 13 -12.04 -14.99 13.56
CA GLU A 13 -10.69 -14.99 14.14
C GLU A 13 -9.65 -15.46 13.12
N GLN A 14 -10.00 -16.42 12.25
CA GLN A 14 -9.15 -16.90 11.17
C GLN A 14 -9.00 -15.85 10.06
N GLU A 15 -10.07 -15.11 9.72
CA GLU A 15 -10.02 -13.93 8.83
C GLU A 15 -9.11 -12.83 9.40
N ASN A 16 -9.23 -12.52 10.69
CA ASN A 16 -8.39 -11.51 11.35
C ASN A 16 -6.91 -11.93 11.45
N ARG A 17 -6.59 -13.23 11.47
CA ARG A 17 -5.19 -13.69 11.42
C ARG A 17 -4.60 -13.60 10.01
N SER A 18 -5.42 -13.60 8.96
CA SER A 18 -4.98 -13.39 7.57
C SER A 18 -4.74 -11.92 7.20
N SER A 19 -5.18 -10.96 8.01
CA SER A 19 -4.83 -9.54 7.87
C SER A 19 -3.54 -9.15 8.60
N GLY A 20 -2.84 -10.12 9.22
CA GLY A 20 -1.52 -9.94 9.81
C GLY A 20 -0.47 -9.65 8.75
N GLY A 21 -0.42 -8.39 8.31
CA GLY A 21 0.70 -7.85 7.56
C GLY A 21 1.97 -8.13 8.34
N SER A 22 2.99 -8.60 7.62
CA SER A 22 4.40 -8.62 8.00
C SER A 22 4.69 -7.71 9.20
N GLY A 23 5.04 -8.29 10.35
CA GLY A 23 5.61 -7.55 11.47
C GLY A 23 6.97 -6.97 11.07
N GLY A 24 6.93 -5.85 10.35
CA GLY A 24 8.06 -4.97 10.10
C GLY A 24 8.05 -3.83 11.11
N ASP A 25 8.99 -2.89 10.98
CA ASP A 25 8.91 -1.66 11.75
C ASP A 25 7.51 -1.04 11.58
N ASN A 26 6.92 -0.53 12.66
CA ASN A 26 5.61 0.15 12.59
C ASN A 26 5.70 1.47 11.80
N ALA A 27 6.78 1.72 11.05
CA ALA A 27 6.98 2.96 10.33
C ALA A 27 6.03 3.08 9.15
N ILE A 28 5.45 2.01 8.60
CA ILE A 28 4.43 2.15 7.55
C ILE A 28 3.07 2.46 8.18
N TYR A 29 2.44 3.58 7.79
CA TYR A 29 1.09 3.91 8.24
C TYR A 29 0.03 3.19 7.37
N PRO A 30 -0.79 2.29 7.94
CA PRO A 30 -1.65 1.41 7.16
C PRO A 30 -3.02 2.05 6.88
N PHE A 31 -3.08 3.18 6.19
CA PHE A 31 -4.34 3.89 5.88
C PHE A 31 -5.37 3.02 5.14
N TRP A 32 -4.98 1.93 4.49
CA TRP A 32 -5.91 0.97 3.90
C TRP A 32 -6.77 0.23 4.94
N ASN A 33 -6.41 0.27 6.22
CA ASN A 33 -7.19 -0.28 7.33
C ASN A 33 -8.28 0.67 7.85
N LEU A 34 -8.37 1.91 7.32
CA LEU A 34 -9.50 2.82 7.62
C LEU A 34 -10.83 2.11 7.35
N LYS A 35 -11.86 2.43 8.14
CA LYS A 35 -13.21 1.99 7.78
C LYS A 35 -13.74 2.84 6.63
N GLU A 36 -14.73 2.31 5.95
CA GLU A 36 -15.47 3.11 4.98
C GLU A 36 -16.12 4.32 5.67
N GLY A 37 -15.94 5.51 5.09
CA GLY A 37 -16.38 6.78 5.65
C GLY A 37 -15.38 7.43 6.62
N GLU A 38 -14.30 6.73 7.00
CA GLU A 38 -13.24 7.32 7.82
C GLU A 38 -12.17 8.00 6.93
N SER A 39 -11.50 8.96 7.54
CA SER A 39 -10.39 9.68 6.91
C SER A 39 -9.24 9.86 7.89
N ALA A 40 -8.01 9.85 7.37
CA ALA A 40 -6.82 10.24 8.12
C ALA A 40 -6.17 11.45 7.44
N THR A 41 -5.56 12.33 8.23
CA THR A 41 -4.84 13.49 7.72
C THR A 41 -3.34 13.29 7.93
N ILE A 42 -2.56 13.56 6.87
CA ILE A 42 -1.12 13.36 6.85
C ILE A 42 -0.39 14.63 6.37
N ARG A 43 0.83 14.82 6.86
CA ARG A 43 1.77 15.84 6.36
C ARG A 43 2.95 15.22 5.62
N PHE A 44 3.05 15.61 4.35
CA PHE A 44 4.25 15.65 3.51
C PHE A 44 5.56 15.99 4.25
N LEU A 45 6.61 15.17 4.21
CA LEU A 45 7.97 15.62 4.48
C LEU A 45 8.83 15.50 3.21
N PRO A 46 9.85 16.36 3.04
CA PRO A 46 10.77 16.28 1.91
C PRO A 46 11.53 14.94 1.96
N ASP A 47 12.08 14.48 0.83
CA ASP A 47 12.95 13.29 0.83
C ASP A 47 14.22 13.57 1.66
N GLY A 48 14.75 12.54 2.32
CA GLY A 48 16.04 12.64 3.01
C GLY A 48 17.23 12.61 2.05
N ASP A 49 17.04 12.13 0.82
CA ASP A 49 18.00 12.26 -0.26
C ASP A 49 17.81 13.60 -0.99
N GLU A 50 18.73 14.53 -0.75
CA GLU A 50 18.74 15.86 -1.38
C GLU A 50 18.86 15.80 -2.91
N ASN A 51 19.28 14.67 -3.49
CA ASN A 51 19.38 14.50 -4.94
C ASN A 51 18.06 14.05 -5.58
N ASN A 52 17.08 13.59 -4.79
CA ASN A 52 15.78 13.23 -5.34
C ASN A 52 14.99 14.50 -5.65
N THR A 53 14.72 14.74 -6.93
CA THR A 53 13.92 15.90 -7.38
C THR A 53 12.48 15.83 -6.87
N PHE A 54 11.99 14.62 -6.58
CA PHE A 54 10.66 14.40 -6.02
C PHE A 54 10.76 14.12 -4.52
N PHE A 55 9.69 14.38 -3.77
CA PHE A 55 9.61 13.98 -2.35
C PHE A 55 8.99 12.58 -2.16
N TRP A 56 9.06 11.76 -3.21
CA TRP A 56 8.61 10.36 -3.22
C TRP A 56 9.50 9.51 -4.10
N GLN A 57 9.41 8.19 -3.91
CA GLN A 57 10.09 7.19 -4.74
C GLN A 57 9.10 6.21 -5.36
N GLU A 58 9.31 5.84 -6.62
CA GLU A 58 8.50 4.79 -7.28
C GLU A 58 8.91 3.41 -6.74
N ARG A 59 7.91 2.59 -6.40
CA ARG A 59 8.10 1.24 -5.89
C ARG A 59 7.29 0.25 -6.72
N LEU A 60 7.98 -0.73 -7.32
CA LEU A 60 7.40 -1.81 -8.10
C LEU A 60 7.52 -3.14 -7.34
N MET A 61 6.39 -3.72 -6.94
CA MET A 61 6.37 -5.00 -6.21
C MET A 61 5.57 -6.06 -6.96
N ILE A 62 6.03 -7.29 -6.93
CA ILE A 62 5.33 -8.46 -7.46
C ILE A 62 4.86 -9.31 -6.29
N LYS A 63 3.59 -9.74 -6.31
CA LYS A 63 3.04 -10.67 -5.32
C LYS A 63 3.16 -12.09 -5.86
N LEU A 64 3.96 -12.92 -5.19
CA LEU A 64 4.17 -14.32 -5.53
C LEU A 64 3.36 -15.20 -4.55
N PRO A 65 2.29 -15.87 -5.01
CA PRO A 65 1.52 -16.81 -4.21
C PRO A 65 2.21 -18.19 -4.18
N PHE A 66 2.27 -18.79 -3.00
CA PHE A 66 2.75 -20.15 -2.78
C PHE A 66 1.67 -20.97 -2.07
N ALA A 67 1.60 -22.27 -2.34
CA ALA A 67 0.62 -23.15 -1.71
C ALA A 67 0.89 -23.40 -0.21
N GLY A 68 2.13 -23.18 0.24
CA GLY A 68 2.58 -23.35 1.61
C GLY A 68 4.10 -23.30 1.72
N VAL A 69 4.62 -23.42 2.94
CA VAL A 69 6.06 -23.48 3.24
C VAL A 69 6.55 -24.92 3.13
N LYS A 70 7.65 -25.13 2.40
CA LYS A 70 8.25 -26.45 2.23
C LYS A 70 8.67 -27.03 3.59
N GLY A 71 8.23 -28.25 3.89
CA GLY A 71 8.58 -28.95 5.14
C GLY A 71 7.55 -28.80 6.26
N GLU A 72 6.54 -27.94 6.07
CA GLU A 72 5.40 -27.81 6.98
C GLU A 72 4.18 -28.52 6.41
N SER A 73 3.74 -29.59 7.06
CA SER A 73 2.62 -30.43 6.61
C SER A 73 1.25 -29.77 6.72
N ASP A 74 1.11 -28.71 7.53
CA ASP A 74 -0.14 -27.98 7.77
C ASP A 74 -0.04 -26.50 7.33
N SER A 75 0.83 -26.24 6.35
CA SER A 75 1.11 -24.88 5.90
C SER A 75 -0.01 -24.33 5.02
N ARG A 76 -0.51 -23.15 5.37
CA ARG A 76 -1.52 -22.44 4.58
C ARG A 76 -0.87 -21.75 3.37
N PRO A 77 -1.65 -21.42 2.33
CA PRO A 77 -1.14 -20.60 1.24
C PRO A 77 -0.54 -19.28 1.75
N VAL A 78 0.67 -18.96 1.31
CA VAL A 78 1.40 -17.75 1.68
C VAL A 78 1.65 -16.88 0.46
N GLN A 79 1.82 -15.57 0.68
CA GLN A 79 2.18 -14.62 -0.37
C GLN A 79 3.48 -13.91 0.00
N VAL A 80 4.43 -13.89 -0.93
CA VAL A 80 5.68 -13.15 -0.80
C VAL A 80 5.63 -11.93 -1.70
N GLN A 81 6.08 -10.79 -1.19
CA GLN A 81 6.22 -9.57 -1.99
C GLN A 81 7.69 -9.41 -2.39
N VAL A 82 7.96 -9.43 -3.69
CA VAL A 82 9.32 -9.34 -4.25
C VAL A 82 9.45 -8.04 -5.03
N PRO A 83 10.53 -7.26 -4.84
CA PRO A 83 10.79 -6.07 -5.65
C PRO A 83 11.02 -6.43 -7.12
N CYS A 84 10.51 -5.60 -8.03
CA CYS A 84 10.75 -5.73 -9.46
C CYS A 84 11.98 -4.89 -9.85
N MET A 85 13.04 -5.56 -10.32
CA MET A 85 14.33 -4.93 -10.67
C MET A 85 14.24 -3.81 -11.73
N GLU A 86 13.16 -3.75 -12.51
CA GLU A 86 12.93 -2.64 -13.44
C GLU A 86 12.81 -1.27 -12.73
N MET A 87 12.51 -1.23 -11.43
CA MET A 87 12.54 0.02 -10.67
C MET A 87 13.96 0.58 -10.47
N TYR A 88 14.98 -0.26 -10.66
CA TYR A 88 16.38 0.11 -10.64
C TYR A 88 17.00 0.18 -12.05
N GLY A 89 16.18 0.12 -13.11
CA GLY A 89 16.66 0.10 -14.48
C GLY A 89 17.24 -1.25 -14.92
N GLU A 90 17.09 -2.30 -14.10
CA GLU A 90 17.60 -3.64 -14.37
C GLU A 90 16.50 -4.57 -14.94
N THR A 91 16.92 -5.71 -15.49
CA THR A 91 15.99 -6.70 -16.04
C THR A 91 15.26 -7.45 -14.92
N CYS A 92 13.93 -7.44 -14.93
CA CYS A 92 13.13 -8.25 -14.01
C CYS A 92 12.76 -9.60 -14.64
N ASN A 93 13.42 -10.67 -14.20
CA ASN A 93 13.21 -12.04 -14.71
C ASN A 93 11.74 -12.49 -14.66
N VAL A 94 11.03 -12.15 -13.59
CA VAL A 94 9.61 -12.50 -13.46
C VAL A 94 8.77 -11.82 -14.56
N LEU A 95 9.02 -10.54 -14.83
CA LEU A 95 8.27 -9.85 -15.89
C LEU A 95 8.70 -10.26 -17.30
N SER A 96 9.97 -10.64 -17.49
CA SER A 96 10.43 -11.21 -18.77
C SER A 96 9.62 -12.45 -19.15
N GLU A 97 9.34 -13.33 -18.18
CA GLU A 97 8.48 -14.51 -18.37
C GLU A 97 7.00 -14.12 -18.54
N VAL A 98 6.48 -13.35 -17.58
CA VAL A 98 5.05 -13.00 -17.52
C VAL A 98 4.57 -12.20 -18.74
N ARG A 99 5.44 -11.39 -19.37
CA ARG A 99 5.11 -10.69 -20.63
C ARG A 99 4.73 -11.63 -21.76
N GLY A 100 5.33 -12.83 -21.82
CA GLY A 100 4.98 -13.84 -22.81
C GLY A 100 3.55 -14.34 -22.66
N TRP A 101 3.06 -14.41 -21.42
CA TRP A 101 1.72 -14.93 -21.10
C TRP A 101 0.60 -14.03 -21.62
N PHE A 102 0.81 -12.72 -21.71
CA PHE A 102 -0.17 -11.80 -22.30
C PHE A 102 -0.35 -11.96 -23.82
N LYS A 103 0.46 -12.78 -24.49
CA LYS A 103 0.27 -13.14 -25.90
C LYS A 103 -0.76 -14.26 -26.08
N ASP A 104 -1.02 -15.04 -25.04
CA ASP A 104 -2.03 -16.10 -25.02
C ASP A 104 -3.21 -15.67 -24.13
N LYS A 105 -4.40 -15.57 -24.73
CA LYS A 105 -5.62 -15.19 -24.01
C LYS A 105 -5.94 -16.11 -22.83
N ASN A 106 -5.53 -17.38 -22.88
CA ASN A 106 -5.77 -18.35 -21.80
C ASN A 106 -4.84 -18.11 -20.59
N LEU A 107 -3.74 -17.37 -20.76
CA LEU A 107 -2.76 -17.10 -19.72
C LEU A 107 -2.82 -15.66 -19.21
N GLU A 108 -3.70 -14.80 -19.74
CA GLU A 108 -3.82 -13.41 -19.30
C GLU A 108 -4.11 -13.27 -17.80
N ASP A 109 -5.04 -14.07 -17.27
CA ASP A 109 -5.38 -14.03 -15.86
C ASP A 109 -4.20 -14.46 -14.98
N MET A 110 -3.44 -15.45 -15.45
CA MET A 110 -2.18 -15.82 -14.83
C MET A 110 -1.19 -14.67 -14.90
N GLY A 111 -1.06 -14.00 -16.05
CA GLY A 111 -0.17 -12.86 -16.23
C GLY A 111 -0.49 -11.71 -15.28
N ARG A 112 -1.78 -11.38 -15.12
CA ARG A 112 -2.25 -10.35 -14.17
C ARG A 112 -1.91 -10.69 -12.72
N LYS A 113 -1.95 -11.98 -12.35
CA LYS A 113 -1.62 -12.45 -11.00
C LYS A 113 -0.18 -12.15 -10.60
N TYR A 114 0.75 -12.30 -11.54
CA TYR A 114 2.20 -12.12 -11.32
C TYR A 114 2.74 -10.78 -11.85
N TRP A 115 1.86 -9.88 -12.30
CA TRP A 115 2.28 -8.58 -12.78
C TRP A 115 2.76 -7.68 -11.64
N LYS A 116 3.70 -6.78 -11.96
CA LYS A 116 4.17 -5.76 -11.02
C LYS A 116 3.03 -4.80 -10.64
N LYS A 117 2.93 -4.51 -9.34
CA LYS A 117 2.08 -3.47 -8.77
C LYS A 117 2.93 -2.23 -8.52
N ARG A 118 2.51 -1.12 -9.14
CA ARG A 118 3.12 0.19 -8.96
C ARG A 118 2.53 0.86 -7.71
N SER A 119 3.41 1.38 -6.88
CA SER A 119 3.10 2.20 -5.70
C SER A 119 4.18 3.28 -5.57
N TYR A 120 3.95 4.23 -4.68
CA TYR A 120 4.88 5.32 -4.42
C TYR A 120 5.11 5.39 -2.92
N VAL A 121 6.36 5.56 -2.52
CA VAL A 121 6.74 5.69 -1.11
C VAL A 121 6.93 7.17 -0.84
N PHE A 122 6.11 7.68 0.07
CA PHE A 122 6.26 9.01 0.66
C PHE A 122 6.67 8.87 2.11
N GLN A 123 7.20 9.93 2.71
CA GLN A 123 7.44 10.01 4.15
C GLN A 123 6.77 11.24 4.74
N GLY A 124 6.45 11.19 6.02
CA GLY A 124 5.76 12.26 6.71
C GLY A 124 5.18 11.83 8.05
N PHE A 125 4.26 12.60 8.62
CA PHE A 125 3.60 12.23 9.89
C PHE A 125 2.08 12.32 9.77
N VAL A 126 1.37 11.66 10.68
CA VAL A 126 -0.09 11.63 10.72
C VAL A 126 -0.56 12.70 11.69
N THR A 127 -1.27 13.72 11.20
CA THR A 127 -1.80 14.84 12.01
C THR A 127 -3.14 14.51 12.65
N ASP A 128 -3.96 13.70 11.95
CA ASP A 128 -5.23 13.17 12.47
C ASP A 128 -5.34 11.68 12.13
N ASN A 129 -5.41 10.86 13.18
CA ASN A 129 -5.35 9.41 13.09
C ASN A 129 -6.60 8.74 13.71
N PRO A 130 -7.55 8.25 12.89
CA PRO A 130 -8.69 7.50 13.40
C PRO A 130 -8.36 6.03 13.70
N LEU A 131 -7.18 5.54 13.30
CA LEU A 131 -6.76 4.17 13.56
C LEU A 131 -6.28 4.04 15.01
N LYS A 132 -6.89 3.10 15.74
CA LYS A 132 -6.36 2.65 17.03
C LYS A 132 -5.24 1.65 16.76
N GLU A 133 -4.00 2.12 16.79
CA GLU A 133 -2.81 1.28 16.66
C GLU A 133 -2.39 0.79 18.07
N ASP A 134 -2.11 -0.51 18.23
CA ASP A 134 -1.70 -1.09 19.51
C ASP A 134 -0.32 -0.58 19.98
N ALA A 135 0.51 -0.15 19.02
CA ALA A 135 1.81 0.47 19.27
C ALA A 135 2.08 1.56 18.23
N THR A 136 2.27 2.79 18.70
CA THR A 136 2.80 3.88 17.88
C THR A 136 4.33 3.83 17.87
N PRO A 137 5.00 4.10 16.73
CA PRO A 137 6.46 4.15 16.71
C PRO A 137 6.98 5.32 17.55
N GLU A 138 8.19 5.18 18.11
CA GLU A 138 8.90 6.28 18.79
C GLU A 138 9.18 7.45 17.84
N ASN A 139 9.56 7.13 16.59
CA ASN A 139 9.70 8.12 15.55
C ASN A 139 8.31 8.44 14.94
N PRO A 140 7.80 9.69 15.05
CA PRO A 140 6.51 10.06 14.48
C PRO A 140 6.52 10.06 12.95
N ILE A 141 7.69 10.03 12.31
CA ILE A 141 7.83 9.95 10.86
C ILE A 141 7.48 8.52 10.40
N ARG A 142 6.44 8.44 9.58
CA ARG A 142 5.91 7.25 8.94
C ARG A 142 6.19 7.28 7.44
N ARG A 143 6.22 6.09 6.84
CA ARG A 143 6.19 5.86 5.40
C ARG A 143 4.76 5.62 4.94
N PHE A 144 4.39 6.21 3.83
CA PHE A 144 3.09 6.01 3.19
C PHE A 144 3.29 5.28 1.86
N ILE A 145 2.68 4.10 1.74
CA ILE A 145 2.67 3.35 0.48
C ILE A 145 1.44 3.76 -0.31
N ILE A 146 1.60 4.76 -1.16
CA ILE A 146 0.54 5.41 -1.91
C ILE A 146 0.29 4.67 -3.23
N GLY A 147 -0.97 4.29 -3.47
CA GLY A 147 -1.39 3.66 -4.72
C GLY A 147 -1.61 4.68 -5.85
N PRO A 148 -1.79 4.23 -7.10
CA PRO A 148 -1.94 5.12 -8.25
C PRO A 148 -3.09 6.13 -8.15
N GLN A 149 -4.22 5.76 -7.53
CA GLN A 149 -5.38 6.64 -7.40
C GLN A 149 -5.04 7.91 -6.60
N ILE A 150 -4.58 7.75 -5.37
CA ILE A 150 -4.17 8.86 -4.50
C ILE A 150 -3.00 9.63 -5.13
N PHE A 151 -2.04 8.92 -5.75
CA PHE A 151 -0.93 9.57 -6.43
C PHE A 151 -1.38 10.53 -7.53
N GLN A 152 -2.40 10.19 -8.34
CA GLN A 152 -2.90 11.11 -9.36
C GLN A 152 -3.57 12.36 -8.75
N ILE A 153 -4.19 12.23 -7.58
CA ILE A 153 -4.76 13.37 -6.84
C ILE A 153 -3.63 14.30 -6.39
N ILE A 154 -2.60 13.76 -5.72
CA ILE A 154 -1.43 14.53 -5.26
C ILE A 154 -0.74 15.18 -6.45
N LYS A 155 -0.50 14.43 -7.52
CA LYS A 155 0.10 14.96 -8.75
C LYS A 155 -0.74 16.07 -9.36
N GLY A 156 -2.07 15.93 -9.39
CA GLY A 156 -2.97 16.97 -9.87
C GLY A 156 -2.86 18.25 -9.06
N ALA A 157 -2.85 18.16 -7.74
CA ALA A 157 -2.66 19.29 -6.84
C ALA A 157 -1.31 19.99 -7.04
N LEU A 158 -0.23 19.24 -7.21
CA LEU A 158 1.12 19.79 -7.46
C LEU A 158 1.25 20.50 -8.82
N MET A 159 0.36 20.22 -9.77
CA MET A 159 0.34 20.87 -11.08
C MET A 159 -0.61 22.08 -11.10
N ASP A 160 -1.31 22.36 -9.99
CA ASP A 160 -2.22 23.49 -9.86
C ASP A 160 -1.40 24.80 -9.76
N PRO A 161 -1.57 25.76 -10.70
CA PRO A 161 -0.85 27.02 -10.66
C PRO A 161 -1.18 27.89 -9.44
N ASP A 162 -2.31 27.65 -8.76
CA ASP A 162 -2.70 28.39 -7.56
C ASP A 162 -2.04 27.83 -6.29
N MET A 163 -1.29 26.72 -6.40
CA MET A 163 -0.55 26.13 -5.28
C MET A 163 0.73 26.92 -5.00
N ASN A 164 0.69 27.76 -3.97
CA ASN A 164 1.81 28.62 -3.59
C ASN A 164 2.86 27.91 -2.72
N GLU A 165 2.44 26.92 -1.93
CA GLU A 165 3.28 26.28 -0.91
C GLU A 165 3.53 24.80 -1.23
N LEU A 166 4.77 24.35 -1.02
CA LEU A 166 5.10 22.93 -1.17
C LEU A 166 4.43 22.12 -0.04
N PRO A 167 3.80 20.97 -0.33
CA PRO A 167 3.20 20.12 0.72
C PRO A 167 4.17 19.69 1.82
N THR A 168 5.46 19.71 1.49
CA THR A 168 6.58 19.31 2.34
C THR A 168 7.25 20.45 3.08
N ASP A 169 6.84 21.71 2.88
CA ASP A 169 7.41 22.83 3.62
C ASP A 169 7.20 22.66 5.13
N TYR A 170 8.23 22.93 5.92
CA TYR A 170 8.20 22.73 7.37
C TYR A 170 7.30 23.71 8.12
N THR A 171 7.01 24.87 7.52
CA THR A 171 6.27 25.97 8.15
C THR A 171 4.91 26.22 7.49
N ALA A 172 4.87 26.19 6.16
CA ALA A 172 3.70 26.49 5.34
C ALA A 172 3.19 25.25 4.58
N GLY A 173 3.67 24.05 4.91
CA GLY A 173 3.22 22.82 4.27
C GLY A 173 1.72 22.59 4.43
N VAL A 174 1.13 21.84 3.48
CA VAL A 174 -0.34 21.64 3.37
C VAL A 174 -0.76 20.20 3.64
N ASP A 175 -1.76 20.02 4.52
CA ASP A 175 -2.32 18.72 4.96
C ASP A 175 -3.01 18.00 3.81
N PHE A 176 -2.75 16.70 3.71
CA PHE A 176 -3.42 15.84 2.76
C PHE A 176 -4.32 14.87 3.52
N ARG A 177 -5.62 14.93 3.25
CA ARG A 177 -6.63 14.09 3.86
C ARG A 177 -6.90 12.89 2.97
N ILE A 178 -6.53 11.71 3.46
CA ILE A 178 -6.87 10.44 2.84
C ILE A 178 -8.27 10.04 3.31
N SER A 179 -9.22 10.02 2.39
CA SER A 179 -10.62 9.63 2.65
C SER A 179 -10.92 8.28 2.04
N LYS A 180 -11.30 7.28 2.85
CA LYS A 180 -11.65 5.95 2.35
C LYS A 180 -13.15 5.81 2.19
N THR A 181 -13.58 5.58 0.96
CA THR A 181 -14.95 5.27 0.58
C THR A 181 -15.01 3.89 -0.08
N SER A 182 -16.18 3.49 -0.57
CA SER A 182 -16.36 2.25 -1.33
C SER A 182 -17.01 2.54 -2.68
N LYS A 183 -16.48 1.92 -3.73
CA LYS A 183 -17.06 1.95 -5.07
C LYS A 183 -17.05 0.55 -5.65
N GLY A 184 -18.24 -0.02 -5.88
CA GLY A 184 -18.39 -1.38 -6.41
C GLY A 184 -17.83 -2.48 -5.48
N GLY A 185 -17.83 -2.24 -4.16
CA GLY A 185 -17.29 -3.18 -3.17
C GLY A 185 -15.76 -3.12 -3.00
N TYR A 186 -15.09 -2.20 -3.68
CA TYR A 186 -13.65 -1.95 -3.54
C TYR A 186 -13.40 -0.62 -2.83
N ALA A 187 -12.29 -0.54 -2.09
CA ALA A 187 -11.85 0.72 -1.49
C ALA A 187 -11.62 1.78 -2.57
N ASP A 188 -12.18 2.96 -2.35
CA ASP A 188 -12.05 4.10 -3.25
C ASP A 188 -11.59 5.34 -2.48
N TYR A 189 -10.57 6.01 -3.00
CA TYR A 189 -9.95 7.18 -2.37
C TYR A 189 -10.13 8.45 -3.21
N SER A 190 -11.08 8.46 -4.14
CA SER A 190 -11.25 9.56 -5.11
C SER A 190 -11.61 10.91 -4.48
N THR A 191 -12.11 10.90 -3.24
CA THR A 191 -12.50 12.08 -2.46
C THR A 191 -11.40 12.56 -1.50
N SER A 192 -10.17 12.04 -1.63
CA SER A 192 -9.03 12.54 -0.86
C SER A 192 -8.61 13.92 -1.38
N THR A 193 -8.14 14.80 -0.49
CA THR A 193 -7.83 16.21 -0.78
C THR A 193 -6.71 16.71 0.10
#